data_AF-A0AAE8JMI1-F1
#
_entry.id   AF-A0AAE8JMI1-F1
#
_cell.length_a   1.000
_cell.length_b   1.000
_cell.length_c   1.000
_cell.angle_alpha   90.00
_cell.angle_beta   90.00
_cell.angle_gamma   90.00
#
_symmetry.space_group_name_H-M   'P 1'
#
loop_
_entity.id
_entity.type
_entity.pdbx_description
1 polymer ?
#
loop_
_entity_poly.entity_id
_entity_poly.type
_entity_poly.pdbx_seq_one_letter_code
_entity_poly.pdbx_strand_id
1 'polypeptide(L)'
;MLLRNEHLSHFKTSRIKTNGISTINFVFKDREYLINFEDGRIEKGYGYCLKSIDGNVVEWSLLQWLTLYFGESADDPYAVRNNTYFFERGYQVFDGKVFLKFMAKVSKFPFSSYPQWRNELLRKSLAIYCMGVRISIDDMPITVGYFANSIEGLSNAYWNDRSNYKTLGSNPYKKLINARFMRLKKSKKHGEEVKRWLKYIEQEIDVITEIRNVYCGHSLMHSKKERKKLISVMNNWSVKHGWDRKNEKRKAYRTSITEKTLGGVHSGAIFKLSMNTNRILFFYYFNLIRDLPFTEHDFTLFGVKLDKEPLAIEHPDRIA
;
A
#
# COMPACT_ATOMS: atom_id res chain seq x y z
N MET A 1 -12.62 -15.84 24.58
CA MET A 1 -12.99 -16.74 23.45
C MET A 1 -13.56 -15.85 22.34
N LEU A 2 -13.20 -16.10 21.07
CA LEU A 2 -13.76 -15.38 19.92
C LEU A 2 -15.13 -15.96 19.58
N LEU A 3 -16.15 -15.10 19.42
CA LEU A 3 -17.44 -15.56 18.91
C LEU A 3 -17.34 -15.83 17.40
N ARG A 4 -18.20 -16.72 16.89
CA ARG A 4 -18.18 -17.14 15.47
C ARG A 4 -18.40 -15.98 14.48
N ASN A 5 -19.09 -14.93 14.91
CA ASN A 5 -19.38 -13.74 14.13
C ASN A 5 -18.37 -12.59 14.34
N GLU A 6 -17.26 -12.85 15.04
CA GLU A 6 -16.22 -11.88 15.33
C GLU A 6 -14.91 -12.20 14.61
N HIS A 7 -14.15 -11.16 14.31
CA HIS A 7 -12.80 -11.25 13.76
C HIS A 7 -11.91 -10.17 14.38
N LEU A 8 -10.79 -10.57 14.99
CA LEU A 8 -9.80 -9.64 15.53
C LEU A 8 -8.72 -9.38 14.47
N SER A 9 -8.46 -8.11 14.17
CA SER A 9 -7.37 -7.68 13.31
C SER A 9 -6.37 -6.86 14.12
N HIS A 10 -5.07 -7.12 13.91
CA HIS A 10 -3.98 -6.43 14.58
C HIS A 10 -3.10 -5.68 13.58
N PHE A 11 -2.76 -4.45 13.91
CA PHE A 11 -1.89 -3.58 13.12
C PHE A 11 -0.43 -3.84 13.47
N LYS A 12 0.31 -4.39 12.50
CA LYS A 12 1.72 -4.77 12.63
C LYS A 12 2.63 -3.57 12.37
N THR A 13 2.25 -2.67 11.47
CA THR A 13 3.14 -1.64 10.91
C THR A 13 2.69 -0.20 11.18
N SER A 14 1.60 -0.02 11.91
CA SER A 14 0.99 1.27 12.23
C SER A 14 0.21 1.22 13.54
N ARG A 15 -0.10 2.39 14.10
CA ARG A 15 -1.10 2.56 15.15
C ARG A 15 -2.27 3.37 14.60
N ILE A 16 -3.47 3.17 15.12
CA ILE A 16 -4.64 3.97 14.74
C ILE A 16 -4.98 5.02 15.81
N LYS A 17 -5.12 6.27 15.37
CA LYS A 17 -5.72 7.36 16.13
C LYS A 17 -7.19 7.44 15.75
N THR A 18 -8.08 7.09 16.67
CA THR A 18 -9.52 7.07 16.39
C THR A 18 -10.22 8.41 16.65
N ASN A 19 -9.53 9.39 17.22
CA ASN A 19 -10.06 10.73 17.52
C ASN A 19 -11.44 10.71 18.23
N GLY A 20 -11.62 9.80 19.19
CA GLY A 20 -12.86 9.65 19.95
C GLY A 20 -13.88 8.67 19.36
N ILE A 21 -13.63 8.09 18.18
CA ILE A 21 -14.48 7.06 17.58
C ILE A 21 -14.11 5.69 18.17
N SER A 22 -14.86 5.23 19.17
CA SER A 22 -14.65 3.88 19.74
C SER A 22 -15.21 2.78 18.85
N THR A 23 -16.33 3.06 18.18
CA THR A 23 -17.05 2.09 17.35
C THR A 23 -17.59 2.74 16.07
N ILE A 24 -17.72 1.95 15.00
CA ILE A 24 -18.35 2.39 13.76
C ILE A 24 -19.17 1.27 13.12
N ASN A 25 -20.45 1.57 12.85
CA ASN A 25 -21.35 0.69 12.10
C ASN A 25 -21.23 0.98 10.60
N PHE A 26 -21.32 -0.05 9.78
CA PHE A 26 -21.33 0.08 8.32
C PHE A 26 -22.03 -1.11 7.66
N VAL A 27 -22.43 -0.92 6.40
CA VAL A 27 -23.01 -1.97 5.57
C VAL A 27 -22.00 -2.42 4.52
N PHE A 28 -21.76 -3.73 4.45
CA PHE A 28 -21.02 -4.34 3.36
C PHE A 28 -21.93 -5.28 2.58
N LYS A 29 -22.08 -4.99 1.28
CA LYS A 29 -23.11 -5.56 0.40
C LYS A 29 -24.51 -5.32 0.98
N ASP A 30 -25.09 -6.33 1.61
CA ASP A 30 -26.44 -6.39 2.19
C ASP A 30 -26.42 -6.69 3.70
N ARG A 31 -25.23 -6.76 4.32
CA ARG A 31 -25.06 -7.14 5.73
C ARG A 31 -24.47 -6.01 6.56
N GLU A 32 -24.96 -5.91 7.80
CA GLU A 32 -24.50 -4.94 8.79
C GLU A 32 -23.32 -5.46 9.61
N TYR A 33 -22.35 -4.58 9.84
CA TYR A 33 -21.12 -4.86 10.56
C TYR A 33 -20.78 -3.72 11.52
N LEU A 34 -20.06 -4.07 12.59
CA LEU A 34 -19.52 -3.15 13.57
C LEU A 34 -18.01 -3.35 13.70
N ILE A 35 -17.24 -2.27 13.60
CA ILE A 35 -15.83 -2.23 14.04
C ILE A 35 -15.78 -1.61 15.43
N ASN A 36 -15.14 -2.31 16.37
CA ASN A 36 -14.83 -1.84 17.71
C ASN A 36 -13.32 -1.69 17.89
N PHE A 37 -12.84 -0.45 18.07
CA PHE A 37 -11.44 -0.11 18.30
C PHE A 37 -11.02 -0.16 19.78
N GLU A 38 -11.99 -0.31 20.70
CA GLU A 38 -11.77 -0.39 22.14
C GLU A 38 -12.12 -1.78 22.70
N ASP A 39 -12.06 -2.83 21.86
CA ASP A 39 -12.21 -4.21 22.31
C ASP A 39 -11.09 -4.57 23.28
N GLY A 40 -11.42 -4.97 24.50
CA GLY A 40 -10.45 -5.24 25.57
C GLY A 40 -9.47 -6.38 25.28
N ARG A 41 -9.66 -7.14 24.19
CA ARG A 41 -8.72 -8.17 23.71
C ARG A 41 -7.56 -7.59 22.88
N ILE A 42 -7.66 -6.33 22.45
CA ILE A 42 -6.67 -5.65 21.62
C ILE A 42 -6.18 -4.40 22.35
N GLU A 43 -4.87 -4.19 22.38
CA GLU A 43 -4.30 -2.94 22.91
C GLU A 43 -4.83 -1.73 22.15
N LYS A 44 -5.18 -0.65 22.87
CA LYS A 44 -5.76 0.55 22.27
C LYS A 44 -4.88 1.10 21.13
N GLY A 45 -5.46 1.20 19.94
CA GLY A 45 -4.77 1.70 18.74
C GLY A 45 -3.99 0.63 17.97
N TYR A 46 -4.01 -0.64 18.38
CA TYR A 46 -3.23 -1.73 17.77
C TYR A 46 -4.08 -2.63 16.87
N GLY A 47 -5.33 -2.26 16.61
CA GLY A 47 -6.22 -3.09 15.82
C GLY A 47 -7.68 -2.81 16.12
N TYR A 48 -8.53 -3.76 15.77
CA TYR A 48 -9.96 -3.69 16.01
C TYR A 48 -10.61 -5.07 16.02
N CYS A 49 -11.76 -5.16 16.66
CA CYS A 49 -12.68 -6.28 16.52
C CYS A 49 -13.76 -5.92 15.50
N LEU A 50 -13.91 -6.75 14.47
CA LEU A 50 -15.00 -6.68 13.51
C LEU A 50 -16.05 -7.70 13.88
N LYS A 51 -17.31 -7.27 13.97
CA LYS A 51 -18.46 -8.11 14.30
C LYS A 51 -19.52 -8.03 13.23
N SER A 52 -20.06 -9.17 12.82
CA SER A 52 -21.28 -9.21 12.01
C SER A 52 -22.52 -9.20 12.90
N ILE A 53 -23.46 -8.30 12.60
CA ILE A 53 -24.64 -8.05 13.44
C ILE A 53 -25.68 -9.16 13.30
N ASP A 54 -25.78 -9.77 12.12
CA ASP A 54 -26.70 -10.87 11.82
C ASP A 54 -26.28 -12.23 12.42
N GLY A 55 -25.14 -12.29 13.12
CA GLY A 55 -24.62 -13.51 13.76
C GLY A 55 -23.89 -14.48 12.81
N ASN A 56 -23.83 -14.18 11.51
CA ASN A 56 -23.09 -14.99 10.55
C ASN A 56 -21.58 -14.72 10.62
N VAL A 57 -20.79 -15.60 10.01
CA VAL A 57 -19.32 -15.43 9.94
C VAL A 57 -18.99 -14.15 9.15
N VAL A 58 -17.95 -13.46 9.58
CA VAL A 58 -17.38 -12.31 8.87
C VAL A 58 -16.88 -12.74 7.49
N GLU A 59 -17.33 -12.06 6.43
CA GLU A 59 -16.96 -12.41 5.06
C GLU A 59 -15.47 -12.22 4.78
N TRP A 60 -14.80 -13.22 4.21
CA TRP A 60 -13.39 -13.11 3.84
C TRP A 60 -13.14 -11.97 2.83
N SER A 61 -14.05 -11.73 1.89
CA SER A 61 -13.90 -10.60 0.95
C SER A 61 -13.94 -9.24 1.65
N LEU A 62 -14.68 -9.11 2.76
CA LEU A 62 -14.67 -7.89 3.56
C LEU A 62 -13.30 -7.67 4.21
N LEU A 63 -12.72 -8.73 4.78
CA LEU A 63 -11.38 -8.68 5.37
C LEU A 63 -10.33 -8.18 4.37
N GLN A 64 -10.37 -8.64 3.12
CA GLN A 64 -9.44 -8.16 2.07
C GLN A 64 -9.58 -6.66 1.79
N TRP A 65 -10.82 -6.13 1.77
CA TRP A 65 -11.03 -4.69 1.57
C TRP A 65 -10.56 -3.87 2.78
N LEU A 66 -10.73 -4.41 3.99
CA LEU A 66 -10.19 -3.78 5.19
C LEU A 66 -8.66 -3.84 5.21
N THR A 67 -8.05 -4.92 4.71
CA THR A 67 -6.59 -5.00 4.50
C THR A 67 -6.11 -3.87 3.60
N LEU A 68 -6.83 -3.60 2.50
CA LEU A 68 -6.53 -2.46 1.62
C LEU A 68 -6.75 -1.10 2.30
N TYR A 69 -7.84 -0.93 3.03
CA TYR A 69 -8.16 0.34 3.68
C TYR A 69 -7.15 0.70 4.77
N PHE A 70 -6.80 -0.24 5.64
CA PHE A 70 -5.85 -0.01 6.73
C PHE A 70 -4.39 -0.18 6.31
N GLY A 71 -4.10 -0.93 5.24
CA GLY A 71 -2.72 -1.31 4.92
C GLY A 71 -2.14 -2.28 5.95
N GLU A 72 -3.00 -3.09 6.57
CA GLU A 72 -2.66 -4.03 7.63
C GLU A 72 -3.50 -5.29 7.41
N SER A 73 -2.91 -6.48 7.51
CA SER A 73 -3.65 -7.71 7.18
C SER A 73 -4.78 -7.95 8.18
N ALA A 74 -6.01 -7.88 7.69
CA ALA A 74 -7.22 -8.28 8.39
C ALA A 74 -7.63 -9.72 8.07
N ASP A 75 -6.88 -10.42 7.21
CA ASP A 75 -7.15 -11.79 6.78
C ASP A 75 -6.07 -12.78 7.23
N ASP A 76 -5.13 -12.35 8.09
CA ASP A 76 -4.09 -13.21 8.66
C ASP A 76 -4.68 -14.10 9.77
N PRO A 77 -4.78 -15.43 9.57
CA PRO A 77 -5.31 -16.35 10.57
C PRO A 77 -4.45 -16.44 11.83
N TYR A 78 -3.20 -15.97 11.79
CA TYR A 78 -2.28 -15.95 12.93
C TYR A 78 -2.23 -14.61 13.67
N ALA A 79 -3.07 -13.63 13.28
CA ALA A 79 -3.15 -12.32 13.92
C ALA A 79 -3.59 -12.39 15.40
N VAL A 80 -4.06 -13.54 15.89
CA VAL A 80 -4.53 -13.75 17.28
C VAL A 80 -3.41 -13.58 18.32
N ARG A 81 -2.13 -13.59 17.92
CA ARG A 81 -0.99 -13.27 18.79
C ARG A 81 -0.34 -11.99 18.29
N ASN A 82 -0.10 -11.05 19.20
CA ASN A 82 0.65 -9.83 18.94
C ASN A 82 2.08 -10.18 18.48
N ASN A 83 2.29 -10.29 17.17
CA ASN A 83 3.53 -10.64 16.49
C ASN A 83 4.17 -9.40 15.84
N THR A 84 4.02 -8.25 16.50
CA THR A 84 4.39 -6.95 15.92
C THR A 84 5.89 -6.80 15.72
N TYR A 85 6.27 -6.39 14.51
CA TYR A 85 7.67 -6.40 14.05
C TYR A 85 8.30 -5.00 13.91
N PHE A 86 7.55 -3.91 14.03
CA PHE A 86 8.11 -2.56 13.78
C PHE A 86 8.27 -1.70 15.04
N PHE A 87 9.52 -1.25 15.25
CA PHE A 87 9.97 -0.42 16.37
C PHE A 87 9.49 1.04 16.29
N GLU A 88 9.03 1.51 15.12
CA GLU A 88 8.48 2.86 14.93
C GLU A 88 7.18 2.78 14.12
N ARG A 89 6.05 2.65 14.80
CA ARG A 89 4.72 2.69 14.17
C ARG A 89 4.24 4.14 14.08
N GLY A 90 4.10 4.64 12.86
CA GLY A 90 3.42 5.91 12.64
C GLY A 90 1.93 5.80 12.95
N TYR A 91 1.30 6.92 13.30
CA TYR A 91 -0.13 6.96 13.53
C TYR A 91 -0.93 7.21 12.26
N GLN A 92 -1.83 6.29 11.93
CA GLN A 92 -2.89 6.49 10.95
C GLN A 92 -4.08 7.13 11.66
N VAL A 93 -4.52 8.30 11.19
CA VAL A 93 -5.74 8.93 11.69
C VAL A 93 -6.95 8.27 11.03
N PHE A 94 -7.87 7.75 11.83
CA PHE A 94 -9.13 7.21 11.36
C PHE A 94 -10.13 8.34 11.09
N ASP A 95 -10.73 8.33 9.91
CA ASP A 95 -11.84 9.20 9.57
C ASP A 95 -13.04 8.32 9.17
N GLY A 96 -14.07 8.34 10.03
CA GLY A 96 -15.29 7.55 9.81
C GLY A 96 -16.03 7.92 8.53
N LYS A 97 -16.03 9.18 8.09
CA LYS A 97 -16.69 9.60 6.86
C LYS A 97 -15.97 9.04 5.64
N VAL A 98 -14.65 9.11 5.64
CA VAL A 98 -13.80 8.51 4.61
C VAL A 98 -13.97 7.00 4.55
N PHE A 99 -13.95 6.34 5.71
CA PHE A 99 -14.18 4.90 5.81
C PHE A 99 -15.53 4.50 5.23
N LEU A 100 -16.62 5.17 5.62
CA LEU A 100 -17.97 4.86 5.12
C LEU A 100 -18.10 5.08 3.61
N LYS A 101 -17.47 6.11 3.05
CA LYS A 101 -17.41 6.31 1.58
C LYS A 101 -16.68 5.15 0.89
N PHE A 102 -15.55 4.71 1.45
CA PHE A 102 -14.81 3.57 0.94
C PHE A 102 -15.68 2.30 0.97
N MET A 103 -16.30 1.99 2.12
CA MET A 103 -17.17 0.83 2.29
C MET A 103 -18.34 0.86 1.30
N ALA A 104 -19.07 1.98 1.20
CA ALA A 104 -20.16 2.13 0.24
C ALA A 104 -19.74 1.91 -1.23
N LYS A 105 -18.46 2.16 -1.55
CA LYS A 105 -17.91 1.92 -2.89
C LYS A 105 -17.59 0.44 -3.12
N VAL A 106 -16.91 -0.21 -2.18
CA VAL A 106 -16.50 -1.62 -2.31
C VAL A 106 -17.65 -2.60 -2.10
N SER A 107 -18.71 -2.22 -1.37
CA SER A 107 -19.94 -3.00 -1.21
C SER A 107 -20.66 -3.29 -2.54
N LYS A 108 -20.38 -2.50 -3.57
CA LYS A 108 -20.93 -2.70 -4.93
C LYS A 108 -20.11 -3.68 -5.77
N PHE A 109 -19.05 -4.28 -5.20
CA PHE A 109 -18.25 -5.28 -5.87
C PHE A 109 -18.91 -6.67 -5.78
N PRO A 110 -19.00 -7.44 -6.88
CA PRO A 110 -18.53 -7.13 -8.24
C PRO A 110 -19.38 -6.05 -8.92
N PHE A 111 -18.74 -5.17 -9.69
CA PHE A 111 -19.45 -4.07 -10.33
C PHE A 111 -20.23 -4.59 -11.53
N SER A 112 -21.55 -4.40 -11.52
CA SER A 112 -22.46 -4.81 -12.60
C SER A 112 -22.13 -4.15 -13.94
N SER A 113 -21.57 -2.94 -13.92
CA SER A 113 -21.14 -2.21 -15.11
C SER A 113 -19.84 -2.74 -15.73
N TYR A 114 -19.16 -3.68 -15.06
CA TYR A 114 -17.92 -4.26 -15.55
C TYR A 114 -18.12 -5.67 -16.09
N PRO A 115 -17.46 -6.02 -17.21
CA PRO A 115 -17.47 -7.40 -17.67
C PRO A 115 -16.79 -8.31 -16.64
N GLN A 116 -17.20 -9.58 -16.60
CA GLN A 116 -16.75 -10.56 -15.60
C GLN A 116 -15.22 -10.64 -15.47
N TRP A 117 -14.50 -10.69 -16.60
CA TRP A 117 -13.03 -10.76 -16.62
C TRP A 117 -12.37 -9.57 -15.91
N ARG A 118 -12.97 -8.38 -15.98
CA ARG A 118 -12.46 -7.17 -15.34
C ARG A 118 -12.66 -7.23 -13.83
N ASN A 119 -13.83 -7.67 -13.38
CA ASN A 119 -14.07 -7.95 -11.96
C ASN A 119 -13.12 -9.03 -11.43
N GLU A 120 -12.84 -10.06 -12.23
CA GLU A 120 -11.89 -11.11 -11.86
C GLU A 120 -10.45 -10.58 -11.72
N LEU A 121 -9.97 -9.73 -12.64
CA LEU A 121 -8.66 -9.09 -12.52
C LEU A 121 -8.57 -8.22 -11.27
N LEU A 122 -9.62 -7.45 -10.94
CA LEU A 122 -9.65 -6.66 -9.71
C LEU A 122 -9.59 -7.54 -8.46
N ARG A 123 -10.36 -8.63 -8.43
CA ARG A 123 -10.34 -9.61 -7.34
C ARG A 123 -8.95 -10.23 -7.16
N LYS A 124 -8.33 -10.66 -8.26
CA LYS A 124 -6.98 -11.25 -8.24
C LYS A 124 -5.94 -10.22 -7.79
N SER A 125 -6.04 -8.98 -8.24
CA SER A 125 -5.14 -7.89 -7.84
C SER A 125 -5.26 -7.62 -6.34
N LEU A 126 -6.48 -7.56 -5.79
CA LEU A 126 -6.71 -7.38 -4.36
C LEU A 126 -6.15 -8.56 -3.54
N ALA A 127 -6.38 -9.79 -4.00
CA ALA A 127 -5.87 -10.98 -3.31
C ALA A 127 -4.34 -10.99 -3.27
N ILE A 128 -3.68 -10.69 -4.40
CA ILE A 128 -2.21 -10.60 -4.48
C ILE A 128 -1.69 -9.47 -3.59
N TYR A 129 -2.36 -8.32 -3.55
CA TYR A 129 -2.03 -7.24 -2.62
C TYR A 129 -2.10 -7.72 -1.15
N CYS A 130 -3.18 -8.41 -0.76
CA CYS A 130 -3.34 -8.93 0.60
C CYS A 130 -2.26 -9.95 0.95
N MET A 131 -1.86 -10.81 0.00
CA MET A 131 -0.72 -11.72 0.17
C MET A 131 0.58 -10.96 0.46
N GLY A 132 0.85 -9.90 -0.29
CA GLY A 132 2.02 -9.04 -0.04
C GLY A 132 1.99 -8.39 1.35
N VAL A 133 0.83 -7.88 1.79
CA VAL A 133 0.67 -7.31 3.15
C VAL A 133 0.89 -8.38 4.22
N ARG A 134 0.34 -9.58 4.03
CA ARG A 134 0.42 -10.68 5.00
C ARG A 134 1.84 -11.20 5.19
N ILE A 135 2.57 -11.40 4.09
CA ILE A 135 3.98 -11.84 4.10
C ILE A 135 4.90 -10.75 4.65
N SER A 136 4.51 -9.48 4.50
CA SER A 136 5.23 -8.34 5.08
C SER A 136 6.72 -8.33 4.68
N ILE A 137 7.59 -7.88 5.58
CA ILE A 137 9.03 -7.80 5.34
C ILE A 137 9.75 -9.16 5.37
N ASP A 138 9.06 -10.23 5.80
CA ASP A 138 9.67 -11.53 6.10
C ASP A 138 10.28 -12.19 4.85
N ASP A 139 9.63 -12.03 3.68
CA ASP A 139 10.13 -12.56 2.39
C ASP A 139 10.67 -11.46 1.46
N MET A 140 11.21 -10.37 1.99
CA MET A 140 11.83 -9.35 1.14
C MET A 140 13.06 -9.90 0.39
N PRO A 141 13.26 -9.57 -0.91
CA PRO A 141 12.50 -8.63 -1.73
C PRO A 141 11.32 -9.25 -2.52
N ILE A 142 11.02 -10.54 -2.34
CA ILE A 142 9.94 -11.25 -3.07
C ILE A 142 8.58 -10.62 -2.81
N THR A 143 8.34 -10.09 -1.60
CA THR A 143 7.11 -9.36 -1.27
C THR A 143 6.78 -8.26 -2.27
N VAL A 144 7.79 -7.57 -2.81
CA VAL A 144 7.63 -6.51 -3.83
C VAL A 144 7.05 -7.07 -5.13
N GLY A 145 7.34 -8.32 -5.48
CA GLY A 145 6.78 -9.00 -6.65
C GLY A 145 5.27 -9.15 -6.58
N TYR A 146 4.70 -9.46 -5.40
CA TYR A 146 3.25 -9.48 -5.21
C TYR A 146 2.66 -8.08 -5.44
N PHE A 147 3.23 -7.06 -4.83
CA PHE A 147 2.78 -5.68 -5.03
C PHE A 147 2.87 -5.24 -6.51
N ALA A 148 3.92 -5.62 -7.23
CA ALA A 148 4.06 -5.34 -8.65
C ALA A 148 2.96 -6.02 -9.50
N ASN A 149 2.68 -7.29 -9.23
CA ASN A 149 1.63 -8.05 -9.93
C ASN A 149 0.23 -7.49 -9.65
N SER A 150 -0.02 -7.00 -8.43
CA SER A 150 -1.25 -6.29 -8.08
C SER A 150 -1.40 -4.99 -8.89
N ILE A 151 -0.34 -4.17 -8.99
CA ILE A 151 -0.35 -2.94 -9.81
C ILE A 151 -0.62 -3.27 -11.28
N GLU A 152 0.02 -4.30 -11.80
CA GLU A 152 -0.13 -4.76 -13.19
C GLU A 152 -1.59 -5.19 -13.45
N GLY A 153 -2.15 -6.06 -12.62
CA GLY A 153 -3.54 -6.51 -12.75
C GLY A 153 -4.55 -5.37 -12.65
N LEU A 154 -4.37 -4.45 -11.69
CA LEU A 154 -5.22 -3.28 -11.49
C LEU A 154 -5.16 -2.32 -12.69
N SER A 155 -3.95 -2.09 -13.21
CA SER A 155 -3.73 -1.23 -14.37
C SER A 155 -4.35 -1.80 -15.64
N ASN A 156 -4.28 -3.12 -15.85
CA ASN A 156 -4.95 -3.79 -16.96
C ASN A 156 -6.47 -3.74 -16.82
N ALA A 157 -7.00 -3.95 -15.61
CA ALA A 157 -8.42 -3.79 -15.34
C ALA A 157 -8.89 -2.36 -15.63
N TYR A 158 -8.06 -1.34 -15.39
CA TYR A 158 -8.38 0.04 -15.74
C TYR A 158 -8.27 0.32 -17.24
N TRP A 159 -7.20 -0.17 -17.88
CA TRP A 159 -6.92 0.07 -19.29
C TRP A 159 -8.04 -0.45 -20.19
N ASN A 160 -8.68 -1.56 -19.77
CA ASN A 160 -9.86 -2.15 -20.37
C ASN A 160 -9.63 -2.70 -21.79
N ASP A 161 -8.45 -3.28 -22.05
CA ASP A 161 -8.12 -3.99 -23.29
C ASP A 161 -7.91 -5.48 -22.98
N ARG A 162 -8.88 -6.32 -23.36
CA ARG A 162 -8.81 -7.77 -23.16
C ARG A 162 -7.81 -8.45 -24.10
N SER A 163 -7.54 -7.85 -25.25
CA SER A 163 -6.75 -8.48 -26.31
C SER A 163 -5.24 -8.36 -26.10
N ASN A 164 -4.80 -7.35 -25.34
CA ASN A 164 -3.38 -7.09 -25.12
C ASN A 164 -3.08 -6.88 -23.64
N TYR A 165 -2.60 -7.93 -22.97
CA TYR A 165 -2.10 -7.80 -21.62
C TYR A 165 -0.85 -6.92 -21.59
N LYS A 166 -0.85 -5.88 -20.75
CA LYS A 166 0.25 -4.92 -20.60
C LYS A 166 0.97 -5.17 -19.29
N THR A 167 2.28 -5.34 -19.35
CA THR A 167 3.09 -5.49 -18.15
C THR A 167 3.34 -4.13 -17.49
N LEU A 168 3.84 -4.14 -16.25
CA LEU A 168 4.20 -2.92 -15.53
C LEU A 168 5.18 -2.03 -16.33
N GLY A 169 6.13 -2.65 -17.03
CA GLY A 169 7.08 -1.96 -17.93
C GLY A 169 6.45 -1.32 -19.18
N SER A 170 5.23 -1.72 -19.55
CA SER A 170 4.45 -1.05 -20.62
C SER A 170 3.76 0.23 -20.12
N ASN A 171 3.94 0.61 -18.85
CA ASN A 171 3.38 1.79 -18.22
C ASN A 171 1.84 1.95 -18.26
N PRO A 172 1.01 0.89 -18.21
CA PRO A 172 -0.45 1.03 -18.24
C PRO A 172 -1.02 1.82 -17.04
N TYR A 173 -0.29 1.80 -15.91
CA TYR A 173 -0.62 2.55 -14.70
C TYR A 173 -0.66 4.07 -14.94
N LYS A 174 0.11 4.60 -15.90
CA LYS A 174 0.13 6.04 -16.19
C LYS A 174 -1.23 6.56 -16.63
N LYS A 175 -2.01 5.75 -17.36
CA LYS A 175 -3.37 6.13 -17.77
C LYS A 175 -4.30 6.24 -16.56
N LEU A 176 -4.24 5.27 -15.64
CA LEU A 176 -4.99 5.28 -14.39
C LEU A 176 -4.70 6.54 -13.58
N ILE A 177 -3.41 6.85 -13.37
CA ILE A 177 -3.00 8.02 -12.61
C ILE A 177 -3.39 9.32 -13.34
N ASN A 178 -3.02 9.46 -14.63
CA ASN A 178 -3.23 10.70 -15.37
C ASN A 178 -4.70 11.08 -15.50
N ALA A 179 -5.59 10.11 -15.69
CA ALA A 179 -7.02 10.35 -15.80
C ALA A 179 -7.60 11.06 -14.57
N ARG A 180 -7.04 10.81 -13.37
CA ARG A 180 -7.51 11.41 -12.12
C ARG A 180 -7.09 12.86 -11.93
N PHE A 181 -5.96 13.24 -12.52
CA PHE A 181 -5.37 14.55 -12.33
C PHE A 181 -5.54 15.49 -13.53
N MET A 182 -6.18 15.05 -14.63
CA MET A 182 -6.31 15.84 -15.86
C MET A 182 -6.84 17.27 -15.65
N ARG A 183 -7.85 17.46 -14.79
CA ARG A 183 -8.39 18.79 -14.48
C ARG A 183 -7.44 19.60 -13.60
N LEU A 184 -6.90 18.99 -12.55
CA LEU A 184 -6.01 19.67 -11.59
C LEU A 184 -4.67 20.05 -12.22
N LYS A 185 -4.15 19.26 -13.17
CA LYS A 185 -2.95 19.59 -13.97
C LYS A 185 -3.07 20.90 -14.75
N LYS A 186 -4.28 21.25 -15.17
CA LYS A 186 -4.58 22.47 -15.94
C LYS A 186 -4.83 23.67 -15.03
N SER A 187 -4.93 23.46 -13.71
CA SER A 187 -5.10 24.54 -12.74
C SER A 187 -3.81 25.36 -12.62
N LYS A 188 -3.91 26.69 -12.73
CA LYS A 188 -2.79 27.59 -12.42
C LYS A 188 -2.36 27.52 -10.96
N LYS A 189 -3.29 27.17 -10.05
CA LYS A 189 -3.03 27.11 -8.60
C LYS A 189 -2.37 25.79 -8.17
N HIS A 190 -2.82 24.67 -8.73
CA HIS A 190 -2.44 23.32 -8.26
C HIS A 190 -1.65 22.49 -9.29
N GLY A 191 -1.47 23.00 -10.52
CA GLY A 191 -0.89 22.23 -11.62
C GLY A 191 0.54 21.76 -11.35
N GLU A 192 1.37 22.62 -10.76
CA GLU A 192 2.76 22.27 -10.43
C GLU A 192 2.88 21.26 -9.29
N GLU A 193 2.06 21.40 -8.24
CA GLU A 193 1.98 20.43 -7.14
C GLU A 193 1.60 19.05 -7.68
N VAL A 194 0.59 18.98 -8.53
CA VAL A 194 0.14 17.74 -9.17
C VAL A 194 1.24 17.13 -10.02
N LYS A 195 1.96 17.92 -10.83
CA LYS A 195 3.08 17.40 -11.63
C LYS A 195 4.19 16.84 -10.74
N ARG A 196 4.51 17.50 -9.62
CA ARG A 196 5.51 17.01 -8.65
C ARG A 196 5.06 15.69 -8.02
N TRP A 197 3.80 15.60 -7.59
CA TRP A 197 3.21 14.37 -7.05
C TRP A 197 3.21 13.21 -8.05
N LEU A 198 2.96 13.48 -9.33
CA LEU A 198 2.99 12.43 -10.35
C LEU A 198 4.38 11.90 -10.59
N LYS A 199 5.37 12.79 -10.70
CA LYS A 199 6.78 12.39 -10.73
C LYS A 199 7.17 11.64 -9.46
N TYR A 200 6.49 11.90 -8.34
CA TYR A 200 6.64 11.14 -7.11
C TYR A 200 6.25 9.68 -7.31
N ILE A 201 4.97 9.44 -7.57
CA ILE A 201 4.42 8.08 -7.70
C ILE A 201 5.01 7.30 -8.87
N GLU A 202 5.33 7.94 -10.00
CA GLU A 202 5.98 7.27 -11.13
C GLU A 202 7.33 6.65 -10.72
N GLN A 203 8.13 7.37 -9.93
CA GLN A 203 9.42 6.84 -9.48
C GLN A 203 9.27 5.70 -8.47
N GLU A 204 8.29 5.76 -7.57
CA GLU A 204 8.01 4.65 -6.63
C GLU A 204 7.59 3.39 -7.41
N ILE A 205 6.79 3.53 -8.47
CA ILE A 205 6.44 2.42 -9.35
C ILE A 205 7.66 1.90 -10.13
N ASP A 206 8.57 2.77 -10.58
CA ASP A 206 9.82 2.36 -11.22
C ASP A 206 10.69 1.53 -10.25
N VAL A 207 10.80 1.93 -8.98
CA VAL A 207 11.49 1.15 -7.93
C VAL A 207 10.88 -0.25 -7.80
N ILE A 208 9.56 -0.34 -7.66
CA ILE A 208 8.83 -1.63 -7.58
C ILE A 208 9.09 -2.48 -8.82
N THR A 209 9.05 -1.86 -10.00
CA THR A 209 9.25 -2.53 -11.30
C THR A 209 10.64 -3.13 -11.41
N GLU A 210 11.69 -2.35 -11.07
CA GLU A 210 13.06 -2.83 -11.19
C GLU A 210 13.37 -3.93 -10.15
N ILE A 211 12.88 -3.81 -8.92
CA ILE A 211 13.02 -4.89 -7.93
C ILE A 211 12.33 -6.17 -8.43
N ARG A 212 11.10 -6.07 -8.93
CA ARG A 212 10.36 -7.20 -9.50
C ARG A 212 11.11 -7.84 -10.66
N ASN A 213 11.62 -7.05 -11.60
CA ASN A 213 12.32 -7.58 -12.78
C ASN A 213 13.61 -8.31 -12.40
N VAL A 214 14.32 -7.78 -11.41
CA VAL A 214 15.62 -8.30 -11.00
C VAL A 214 15.51 -9.52 -10.09
N TYR A 215 14.53 -9.58 -9.18
CA TYR A 215 14.42 -10.66 -8.18
C TYR A 215 13.22 -11.59 -8.37
N CYS A 216 12.10 -11.08 -8.87
CA CYS A 216 10.84 -11.84 -8.94
C CYS A 216 10.52 -12.34 -10.37
N GLY A 217 11.29 -11.89 -11.36
CA GLY A 217 11.24 -12.38 -12.74
C GLY A 217 12.28 -13.47 -12.99
N HIS A 218 13.09 -13.32 -14.04
CA HIS A 218 14.13 -14.29 -14.44
C HIS A 218 15.40 -14.25 -13.58
N SER A 219 15.32 -13.73 -12.34
CA SER A 219 16.46 -13.52 -11.45
C SER A 219 17.65 -12.85 -12.16
N LEU A 220 17.42 -11.65 -12.73
CA LEU A 220 18.39 -10.94 -13.56
C LEU A 220 19.51 -10.26 -12.76
N MET A 221 19.63 -10.55 -11.47
CA MET A 221 20.73 -10.06 -10.64
C MET A 221 22.10 -10.38 -11.24
N HIS A 222 22.26 -11.54 -11.91
CA HIS A 222 23.50 -11.90 -12.58
C HIS A 222 23.86 -10.93 -13.73
N SER A 223 22.89 -10.33 -14.40
CA SER A 223 23.12 -9.37 -15.49
C SER A 223 23.71 -8.06 -14.97
N LYS A 224 24.92 -7.72 -15.43
CA LYS A 224 25.59 -6.45 -15.08
C LYS A 224 24.76 -5.23 -15.48
N LYS A 225 24.02 -5.32 -16.59
CA LYS A 225 23.16 -4.24 -17.09
C LYS A 225 21.98 -4.00 -16.16
N GLU A 226 21.21 -5.04 -15.87
CA GLU A 226 20.01 -4.94 -15.02
C GLU A 226 20.37 -4.55 -13.59
N ARG A 227 21.45 -5.10 -13.04
CA ARG A 227 21.96 -4.73 -11.72
C ARG A 227 22.34 -3.24 -11.64
N LYS A 228 23.04 -2.71 -12.64
CA LYS A 228 23.39 -1.28 -12.70
C LYS A 228 22.14 -0.40 -12.79
N LYS A 229 21.13 -0.83 -13.54
CA LYS A 229 19.85 -0.14 -13.67
C LYS A 229 19.11 -0.07 -12.34
N LEU A 230 18.95 -1.19 -11.64
CA LEU A 230 18.38 -1.25 -10.29
C LEU A 230 19.12 -0.31 -9.33
N ILE A 231 20.46 -0.42 -9.27
CA ILE A 231 21.27 0.45 -8.40
C ILE A 231 21.04 1.92 -8.70
N SER A 232 20.93 2.30 -9.97
CA SER A 232 20.66 3.68 -10.37
C SER A 232 19.29 4.15 -9.89
N VAL A 233 18.24 3.34 -10.10
CA VAL A 233 16.87 3.67 -9.68
C VAL A 233 16.77 3.81 -8.16
N MET A 234 17.38 2.89 -7.42
CA MET A 234 17.38 2.92 -5.96
C MET A 234 18.17 4.11 -5.38
N ASN A 235 19.30 4.48 -5.98
CA ASN A 235 20.05 5.68 -5.56
C ASN A 235 19.25 6.96 -5.87
N ASN A 236 18.61 7.06 -7.05
CA ASN A 236 17.75 8.19 -7.39
C ASN A 236 16.57 8.32 -6.43
N TRP A 237 15.99 7.19 -6.02
CA TRP A 237 14.94 7.15 -5.01
C TRP A 237 15.47 7.67 -3.66
N SER A 238 16.62 7.17 -3.21
CA SER A 238 17.23 7.62 -1.95
C SER A 238 17.49 9.14 -1.90
N VAL A 239 18.05 9.70 -2.97
CA VAL A 239 18.35 11.15 -3.05
C VAL A 239 17.08 11.99 -2.97
N LYS A 240 16.00 11.56 -3.64
CA LYS A 240 14.73 12.28 -3.63
C LYS A 240 14.09 12.33 -2.25
N HIS A 241 14.37 11.34 -1.42
CA HIS A 241 13.88 11.20 -0.06
C HIS A 241 14.90 11.73 0.98
N GLY A 242 15.75 12.69 0.59
CA GLY A 242 16.56 13.46 1.52
C GLY A 242 17.98 12.94 1.76
N TRP A 243 18.47 11.93 1.02
CA TRP A 243 19.89 11.60 1.06
C TRP A 243 20.73 12.70 0.39
N ASP A 244 21.70 13.23 1.14
CA ASP A 244 22.55 14.35 0.76
C ASP A 244 23.32 14.11 -0.56
N ARG A 245 23.11 15.03 -1.52
CA ARG A 245 23.81 15.05 -2.83
C ARG A 245 25.34 15.12 -2.67
N LYS A 246 25.86 15.80 -1.64
CA LYS A 246 27.31 15.90 -1.43
C LYS A 246 27.95 14.58 -0.99
N ASN A 247 27.16 13.67 -0.41
CA ASN A 247 27.56 12.33 -0.01
C ASN A 247 27.24 11.25 -1.06
N GLU A 248 26.86 11.61 -2.29
CA GLU A 248 26.66 10.69 -3.43
C GLU A 248 27.85 9.72 -3.67
N LYS A 249 29.05 10.06 -3.18
CA LYS A 249 30.23 9.17 -3.20
C LYS A 249 30.07 7.93 -2.30
N ARG A 250 29.22 7.96 -1.27
CA ARG A 250 28.78 6.80 -0.47
C ARG A 250 27.40 6.33 -0.97
N LYS A 251 27.36 5.75 -2.17
CA LYS A 251 26.11 5.23 -2.77
C LYS A 251 25.39 4.30 -1.78
N ALA A 252 24.14 4.62 -1.45
CA ALA A 252 23.23 3.80 -0.64
C ALA A 252 23.17 2.36 -1.16
N TYR A 253 23.21 2.25 -2.49
CA TYR A 253 23.21 0.99 -3.22
C TYR A 253 24.45 0.91 -4.11
N ARG A 254 25.19 -0.20 -3.96
CA ARG A 254 26.29 -0.62 -4.84
C ARG A 254 26.29 -2.14 -4.94
N THR A 255 26.81 -2.67 -6.04
CA THR A 255 26.79 -4.11 -6.36
C THR A 255 27.13 -5.02 -5.19
N SER A 256 28.13 -4.67 -4.38
CA SER A 256 28.61 -5.49 -3.26
C SER A 256 27.69 -5.53 -2.04
N ILE A 257 26.71 -4.64 -1.92
CA ILE A 257 25.83 -4.55 -0.75
C ILE A 257 24.34 -4.52 -1.11
N THR A 258 23.97 -4.40 -2.38
CA THR A 258 22.57 -4.20 -2.82
C THR A 258 21.63 -5.27 -2.26
N GLU A 259 22.00 -6.55 -2.28
CA GLU A 259 21.18 -7.63 -1.70
C GLU A 259 20.99 -7.45 -0.19
N LYS A 260 22.07 -7.18 0.55
CA LYS A 260 22.06 -6.90 1.98
C LYS A 260 21.25 -5.66 2.34
N THR A 261 21.29 -4.63 1.50
CA THR A 261 20.54 -3.38 1.72
C THR A 261 19.04 -3.58 1.44
N LEU A 262 18.67 -4.31 0.38
CA LEU A 262 17.27 -4.54 0.01
C LEU A 262 16.55 -5.52 0.96
N GLY A 263 17.17 -6.67 1.25
CA GLY A 263 16.60 -7.69 2.15
C GLY A 263 16.81 -7.39 3.63
N GLY A 264 17.73 -6.49 3.98
CA GLY A 264 18.03 -6.11 5.36
C GLY A 264 17.64 -4.66 5.63
N VAL A 265 18.60 -3.75 5.41
CA VAL A 265 18.58 -2.37 5.95
C VAL A 265 17.36 -1.55 5.55
N HIS A 266 16.87 -1.69 4.31
CA HIS A 266 15.76 -0.88 3.78
C HIS A 266 14.48 -1.69 3.52
N SER A 267 14.41 -2.94 3.99
CA SER A 267 13.27 -3.85 3.77
C SER A 267 11.92 -3.22 4.18
N GLY A 268 11.88 -2.57 5.35
CA GLY A 268 10.69 -1.85 5.85
C GLY A 268 10.23 -0.71 4.97
N ALA A 269 11.16 0.17 4.57
CA ALA A 269 10.85 1.31 3.72
C ALA A 269 10.34 0.85 2.34
N ILE A 270 10.96 -0.18 1.76
CA ILE A 270 10.57 -0.73 0.46
C ILE A 270 9.21 -1.44 0.54
N PHE A 271 8.95 -2.15 1.64
CA PHE A 271 7.63 -2.74 1.90
C PHE A 271 6.54 -1.66 1.96
N LYS A 272 6.74 -0.63 2.80
CA LYS A 272 5.78 0.48 2.96
C LYS A 272 5.55 1.22 1.64
N LEU A 273 6.61 1.54 0.91
CA LEU A 273 6.56 2.09 -0.44
C LEU A 273 5.65 1.27 -1.36
N SER A 274 5.89 -0.05 -1.41
CA SER A 274 5.19 -0.95 -2.34
C SER A 274 3.72 -1.11 -1.98
N MET A 275 3.44 -1.24 -0.68
CA MET A 275 2.10 -1.31 -0.13
C MET A 275 1.31 -0.02 -0.36
N ASN A 276 1.88 1.13 -0.04
CA ASN A 276 1.20 2.42 -0.14
C ASN A 276 0.97 2.83 -1.59
N THR A 277 1.93 2.57 -2.48
CA THR A 277 1.75 2.76 -3.92
C THR A 277 0.56 1.95 -4.45
N ASN A 278 0.40 0.69 -4.03
CA ASN A 278 -0.77 -0.12 -4.38
C ASN A 278 -2.08 0.49 -3.86
N ARG A 279 -2.11 0.89 -2.58
CA ARG A 279 -3.28 1.53 -1.97
C ARG A 279 -3.70 2.78 -2.74
N ILE A 280 -2.74 3.65 -3.08
CA ILE A 280 -2.97 4.84 -3.94
C ILE A 280 -3.70 4.45 -5.22
N LEU A 281 -3.17 3.44 -5.93
CA LEU A 281 -3.73 3.04 -7.22
C LEU A 281 -5.13 2.44 -7.08
N PHE A 282 -5.41 1.64 -6.05
CA PHE A 282 -6.77 1.14 -5.80
C PHE A 282 -7.75 2.28 -5.51
N PHE A 283 -7.38 3.23 -4.65
CA PHE A 283 -8.23 4.38 -4.36
C PHE A 283 -8.44 5.24 -5.61
N TYR A 284 -7.41 5.42 -6.44
CA TYR A 284 -7.56 6.09 -7.73
C TYR A 284 -8.49 5.31 -8.66
N TYR A 285 -8.40 3.98 -8.68
CA TYR A 285 -9.30 3.15 -9.45
C TYR A 285 -10.76 3.40 -9.02
N PHE A 286 -11.01 3.45 -7.70
CA PHE A 286 -12.33 3.70 -7.12
C PHE A 286 -12.78 5.16 -7.10
N ASN A 287 -11.92 6.10 -7.51
CA ASN A 287 -12.18 7.54 -7.48
C ASN A 287 -12.31 8.12 -6.06
N LEU A 288 -11.44 7.68 -5.14
CA LEU A 288 -11.37 8.08 -3.73
C LEU A 288 -10.05 8.82 -3.42
N ILE A 289 -9.66 9.76 -4.28
CA ILE A 289 -8.29 10.33 -4.36
C ILE A 289 -7.87 11.13 -3.12
N ARG A 290 -8.82 11.78 -2.43
CA ARG A 290 -8.56 12.72 -1.33
C ARG A 290 -8.57 12.08 0.06
N ASP A 291 -8.93 10.81 0.11
CA ASP A 291 -9.45 10.17 1.31
C ASP A 291 -8.56 8.95 1.69
N LEU A 292 -7.24 9.01 1.45
CA LEU A 292 -6.31 7.91 1.77
C LEU A 292 -5.72 8.02 3.17
N PRO A 293 -5.93 7.04 4.05
CA PRO A 293 -5.42 7.09 5.41
C PRO A 293 -3.99 6.52 5.47
N PHE A 294 -3.00 7.40 5.28
CA PHE A 294 -1.58 7.08 5.49
C PHE A 294 -1.08 7.55 6.84
N THR A 295 -0.14 6.82 7.41
CA THR A 295 0.67 7.20 8.58
C THR A 295 1.64 8.34 8.26
N GLU A 296 2.19 8.97 9.29
CA GLU A 296 3.23 10.00 9.17
C GLU A 296 4.58 9.48 8.62
N HIS A 297 4.79 8.16 8.61
CA HIS A 297 6.02 7.50 8.17
C HIS A 297 5.85 6.66 6.90
N ASP A 298 4.69 6.74 6.24
CA ASP A 298 4.32 5.80 5.17
C ASP A 298 5.19 5.89 3.90
N PHE A 299 6.03 6.92 3.77
CA PHE A 299 7.09 6.93 2.75
C PHE A 299 8.40 7.54 3.25
N THR A 300 8.72 7.41 4.54
CA THR A 300 10.06 7.74 5.03
C THR A 300 11.03 6.59 4.73
N LEU A 301 12.26 6.93 4.34
CA LEU A 301 13.29 5.94 3.96
C LEU A 301 13.93 5.24 5.18
N PHE A 302 13.63 5.71 6.40
CA PHE A 302 14.13 5.17 7.66
C PHE A 302 13.01 5.05 8.69
N GLY A 303 12.95 3.88 9.34
CA GLY A 303 12.69 3.82 10.78
C GLY A 303 14.04 4.04 11.45
N VAL A 304 14.12 5.06 12.28
CA VAL A 304 15.38 5.52 12.88
C VAL A 304 15.84 4.53 13.94
N LYS A 305 17.14 4.21 13.93
CA LYS A 305 18.04 4.39 15.08
C LYS A 305 19.46 4.04 14.70
N LEU A 306 20.35 5.01 14.86
CA LEU A 306 21.66 4.95 15.53
C LEU A 306 22.17 6.41 15.66
N ASP A 307 21.94 6.99 16.84
CA ASP A 307 22.60 8.17 17.46
C ASP A 307 22.58 9.54 16.77
N LYS A 308 21.66 9.81 15.83
CA LYS A 308 21.41 11.19 15.36
C LYS A 308 19.92 11.44 15.18
N GLU A 309 19.52 12.70 15.44
CA GLU A 309 18.14 13.16 15.29
C GLU A 309 17.56 12.77 13.91
N PRO A 310 16.29 12.36 13.84
CA PRO A 310 15.63 12.05 12.58
C PRO A 310 15.74 13.22 11.61
N LEU A 311 16.24 12.99 10.41
CA LEU A 311 15.91 13.85 9.28
C LEU A 311 14.40 13.69 9.05
N ALA A 312 13.62 14.66 9.51
CA ALA A 312 12.23 14.80 9.12
C ALA A 312 12.20 14.96 7.60
N ILE A 313 11.81 13.90 6.89
CA ILE A 313 11.63 13.94 5.45
C ILE A 313 10.28 14.64 5.22
N GLU A 314 10.33 15.91 4.84
CA GLU A 314 9.14 16.64 4.40
C GLU A 314 8.64 16.01 3.09
N HIS A 315 7.52 15.30 3.19
CA HIS A 315 6.68 15.06 2.03
C HIS A 315 6.16 16.40 1.49
N PRO A 316 6.08 16.60 0.17
CA PRO A 316 5.24 17.68 -0.34
C PRO A 316 3.81 17.48 0.17
N ASP A 317 3.17 18.57 0.61
CA ASP A 317 1.82 18.55 1.16
C ASP A 317 0.87 17.74 0.28
N ARG A 318 0.01 16.95 0.94
CA ARG A 318 -1.03 16.18 0.27
C ARG A 318 -1.94 17.17 -0.47
N ILE A 319 -2.13 16.96 -1.78
CA ILE A 319 -3.04 17.80 -2.56
C ILE A 319 -4.48 17.47 -2.14
N ALA A 320 -5.09 18.37 -1.38
CA ALA A 320 -6.45 18.27 -0.86
C ALA A 320 -7.55 18.35 -1.94
#